data_AF-A0A415PDA2-F1
#
_entry.id   AF-A0A415PDA2-F1
#
_cell.length_a   1.000
_cell.length_b   1.000
_cell.length_c   1.000
_cell.angle_alpha   90.00
_cell.angle_beta   90.00
_cell.angle_gamma   90.00
#
_symmetry.space_group_name_H-M   'P 1'
#
loop_
_entity.id
_entity.type
_entity.pdbx_description
1 polymer ?
#
loop_
_entity_poly.entity_id
_entity_poly.type
_entity_poly.pdbx_seq_one_letter_code
_entity_poly.pdbx_strand_id
1 'polypeptide(L)'
;MENKTGNVEKKKATLPFRLFYVLAIGMLIYMGFSAITSYQAFVDYCAGYQLEPSAEWFTGLKSILAAVIPCLVYAATLYGIGLLLENSEKK
;
A
#
# COMPACT_ATOMS: atom_id res chain seq x y z
N MET A 1 -0.29 22.37 -36.51
CA MET A 1 0.38 21.43 -35.58
C MET A 1 0.35 22.06 -34.20
N GLU A 2 -0.58 21.64 -33.35
CA GLU A 2 -0.75 22.16 -31.99
C GLU A 2 0.44 21.79 -31.11
N ASN A 3 1.24 22.78 -30.75
CA ASN A 3 2.23 22.65 -29.68
C ASN A 3 1.49 22.78 -28.34
N LYS A 4 1.02 21.65 -27.81
CA LYS A 4 0.56 21.57 -26.42
C LYS A 4 1.78 21.51 -25.52
N THR A 5 2.43 22.67 -25.32
CA THR A 5 3.23 22.94 -24.13
C THR A 5 2.25 22.91 -22.95
N GLY A 6 1.89 21.70 -22.52
CA GLY A 6 1.09 21.47 -21.34
C GLY A 6 1.92 21.88 -20.15
N ASN A 7 1.78 23.16 -19.78
CA ASN A 7 2.11 23.70 -18.48
C ASN A 7 1.65 22.67 -17.45
N VAL A 8 2.60 21.88 -16.92
CA VAL A 8 2.40 21.07 -15.73
C VAL A 8 2.29 22.09 -14.61
N GLU A 9 1.16 22.80 -14.57
CA GLU A 9 0.78 23.61 -13.44
C GLU A 9 0.92 22.66 -12.27
N LYS A 10 1.87 22.95 -11.38
CA LYS A 10 1.95 22.34 -10.06
C LYS A 10 0.66 22.75 -9.35
N LYS A 11 -0.43 22.06 -9.67
CA LYS A 11 -1.74 22.26 -9.07
C LYS A 11 -1.51 22.16 -7.58
N LYS A 12 -1.89 23.22 -6.89
CA LYS A 12 -1.80 23.33 -5.44
C LYS A 12 -2.71 22.22 -4.90
N ALA A 13 -2.13 21.04 -4.65
CA ALA A 13 -2.86 19.90 -4.15
C ALA A 13 -3.69 20.37 -2.95
N THR A 14 -5.01 20.22 -3.07
CA THR A 14 -5.92 20.65 -2.02
C THR A 14 -5.56 19.88 -0.75
N LEU A 15 -5.66 20.57 0.39
CA LEU A 15 -5.32 20.03 1.71
C LEU A 15 -5.83 18.59 1.94
N PRO A 16 -7.07 18.22 1.51
CA PRO A 16 -7.55 16.83 1.58
C PRO A 16 -6.76 15.85 0.69
N PHE A 17 -6.43 16.20 -0.56
CA PHE A 17 -5.66 15.32 -1.46
C PHE A 17 -4.31 14.95 -0.85
N ARG A 18 -3.59 15.93 -0.29
CA ARG A 18 -2.29 15.68 0.36
C ARG A 18 -2.43 14.72 1.54
N LEU A 19 -3.52 14.83 2.29
CA LEU A 19 -3.80 13.97 3.45
C LEU A 19 -4.06 12.52 3.02
N PHE A 20 -4.90 12.31 2.02
CA PHE A 20 -5.16 10.97 1.44
C PHE A 20 -3.92 10.37 0.78
N TYR A 21 -3.10 11.19 0.12
CA TYR A 21 -1.84 10.76 -0.48
C TYR A 21 -0.81 10.31 0.57
N VAL A 22 -0.65 11.06 1.66
CA VAL A 22 0.23 10.68 2.78
C VAL A 22 -0.28 9.41 3.48
N LEU A 23 -1.59 9.27 3.66
CA LEU A 23 -2.21 8.05 4.20
C LEU A 23 -1.94 6.82 3.32
N ALA A 24 -2.01 6.96 1.99
CA ALA A 24 -1.71 5.88 1.06
C ALA A 24 -0.22 5.46 1.15
N ILE A 25 0.71 6.41 1.24
CA ILE A 25 2.13 6.11 1.46
C ILE A 25 2.35 5.44 2.83
N GLY A 26 1.66 5.91 3.87
CA GLY A 26 1.69 5.30 5.19
C GLY A 26 1.27 3.82 5.16
N MET A 27 0.21 3.50 4.40
CA MET A 27 -0.22 2.11 4.17
C MET A 27 0.82 1.26 3.44
N LEU A 28 1.56 1.83 2.48
CA LEU A 28 2.63 1.11 1.79
C LEU A 28 3.84 0.84 2.71
N ILE A 29 4.18 1.79 3.59
CA ILE A 29 5.22 1.57 4.61
C ILE A 29 4.75 0.52 5.61
N TYR A 30 3.49 0.60 6.06
CA TYR A 30 2.87 -0.38 6.95
C TYR A 30 2.80 -1.78 6.35
N MET A 31 2.63 -1.89 5.02
CA MET A 31 2.70 -3.15 4.29
C MET A 31 4.09 -3.80 4.42
N GLY A 32 5.16 -3.02 4.25
CA GLY A 32 6.53 -3.53 4.42
C GLY A 32 6.80 -4.01 5.84
N PHE A 33 6.38 -3.24 6.84
CA PHE A 33 6.49 -3.62 8.25
C PHE A 33 5.70 -4.89 8.55
N SER A 34 4.44 -4.95 8.11
CA SER A 34 3.55 -6.09 8.33
C SER A 34 4.09 -7.37 7.67
N ALA A 35 4.66 -7.27 6.47
CA ALA A 35 5.28 -8.41 5.79
C ALA A 35 6.46 -8.99 6.59
N ILE A 36 7.32 -8.12 7.14
CA ILE A 36 8.47 -8.52 7.96
C ILE A 36 7.99 -9.18 9.26
N THR A 37 7.06 -8.56 9.98
CA THR A 37 6.54 -9.11 11.24
C THR A 37 5.80 -10.43 11.03
N SER A 38 5.05 -10.57 9.93
CA SER A 38 4.36 -11.82 9.59
C SER A 38 5.34 -12.94 9.25
N TYR A 39 6.45 -12.63 8.58
CA TYR A 39 7.51 -13.61 8.33
C TYR A 39 8.20 -14.04 9.63
N GLN A 40 8.52 -13.08 10.51
CA GLN A 40 9.14 -13.38 11.80
C GLN A 40 8.25 -14.29 12.65
N ALA A 41 6.95 -13.97 12.74
CA ALA A 41 5.97 -14.80 13.45
C ALA A 41 5.83 -16.21 12.85
N PHE A 42 5.97 -16.34 11.52
CA PHE A 42 5.98 -17.64 10.85
C PHE A 42 7.24 -18.45 11.20
N VAL A 43 8.42 -17.82 11.22
CA VAL A 43 9.67 -18.50 11.62
C VAL A 43 9.58 -18.97 13.08
N ASP A 44 9.06 -18.14 13.98
CA ASP A 44 8.86 -18.51 15.38
C ASP A 44 7.84 -19.66 15.53
N TYR A 45 6.76 -19.65 14.73
CA TYR A 45 5.81 -20.76 14.67
C TYR A 45 6.48 -22.07 14.20
N CYS A 46 7.26 -22.03 13.13
CA CYS A 46 7.99 -23.20 12.64
C CYS A 46 8.98 -23.74 13.70
N ALA A 47 9.69 -22.85 14.39
CA ALA A 47 10.61 -23.22 15.47
C ALA A 47 9.89 -23.91 16.63
N GLY A 48 8.70 -23.42 17.02
CA GLY A 48 7.89 -24.00 18.10
C GLY A 48 7.38 -25.41 17.81
N TYR A 49 7.13 -25.74 16.54
CA TYR A 49 6.63 -27.05 16.11
C TYR A 49 7.71 -27.97 15.51
N GLN A 50 8.99 -27.59 15.59
CA GLN A 50 10.11 -28.32 14.96
C GLN A 50 9.89 -28.55 13.44
N LEU A 51 9.18 -27.63 12.80
CA LEU A 51 8.94 -27.65 11.36
C LEU A 51 10.05 -26.91 10.64
N GLU A 52 10.50 -27.45 9.52
CA GLU A 52 11.46 -26.74 8.67
C GLU A 52 10.73 -25.59 7.94
N PRO A 53 11.15 -24.32 8.09
CA PRO A 53 10.48 -23.18 7.44
C PRO A 53 10.45 -23.29 5.91
N SER A 54 11.44 -24.00 5.35
CA SER A 54 11.57 -24.36 3.93
C SER A 54 10.45 -25.30 3.47
N ALA A 55 9.96 -26.20 4.34
CA ALA A 55 8.90 -27.15 4.03
C ALA A 55 7.52 -26.46 4.00
N GLU A 56 7.30 -25.49 4.87
CA GLU A 56 6.03 -24.76 5.02
C GLU A 56 6.02 -23.37 4.35
N TRP A 57 6.92 -23.15 3.39
CA TRP A 57 7.12 -21.86 2.71
C TRP A 57 5.82 -21.27 2.12
N PHE A 58 4.89 -22.12 1.68
CA PHE A 58 3.60 -21.70 1.13
C PHE A 58 2.67 -21.12 2.21
N THR A 59 2.75 -21.64 3.43
CA THR A 59 2.03 -21.12 4.60
C THR A 59 2.57 -19.75 5.01
N GLY A 60 3.90 -19.58 4.99
CA GLY A 60 4.54 -18.28 5.17
C GLY A 60 4.15 -17.27 4.09
N LEU A 61 4.12 -17.69 2.82
CA LEU A 61 3.70 -16.86 1.68
C LEU A 61 2.25 -16.38 1.85
N LYS A 62 1.34 -17.28 2.25
CA LYS A 62 -0.07 -16.95 2.52
C LYS A 62 -0.22 -15.90 3.62
N SER A 63 0.56 -16.03 4.70
CA SER A 63 0.56 -15.09 5.82
C SER A 63 0.99 -13.67 5.39
N ILE A 64 2.07 -13.59 4.60
CA ILE A 64 2.56 -12.31 4.06
C ILE A 64 1.55 -11.73 3.08
N LEU A 65 1.01 -12.55 2.17
CA LEU A 65 0.05 -12.08 1.17
C LEU A 65 -1.26 -11.58 1.80
N ALA A 66 -1.72 -12.22 2.88
CA ALA A 66 -2.88 -11.78 3.65
C ALA A 66 -2.68 -10.42 4.31
N ALA A 67 -1.45 -10.04 4.65
CA ALA A 67 -1.12 -8.69 5.13
C ALA A 67 -0.97 -7.67 3.99
N VAL A 68 -0.43 -8.10 2.85
CA VAL A 68 -0.12 -7.24 1.70
C VAL A 68 -1.36 -6.82 0.92
N ILE A 69 -2.27 -7.75 0.62
CA ILE A 69 -3.46 -7.48 -0.20
C ILE A 69 -4.34 -6.37 0.39
N PRO A 70 -4.73 -6.40 1.67
CA PRO A 70 -5.56 -5.34 2.25
C PRO A 70 -4.86 -3.98 2.19
N CYS A 71 -3.57 -3.92 2.49
CA CYS A 71 -2.81 -2.67 2.46
C CYS A 71 -2.80 -2.04 1.05
N LEU A 72 -2.62 -2.86 0.00
CA LEU A 72 -2.68 -2.39 -1.39
C LEU A 72 -4.08 -1.91 -1.78
N VAL A 73 -5.13 -2.66 -1.41
CA VAL A 73 -6.52 -2.28 -1.70
C VAL A 73 -6.89 -0.97 -0.99
N TYR A 74 -6.52 -0.82 0.28
CA TYR A 74 -6.76 0.41 1.03
C TYR A 74 -5.95 1.59 0.47
N ALA A 75 -4.69 1.40 0.13
CA ALA A 75 -3.87 2.44 -0.49
C ALA A 75 -4.45 2.89 -1.84
N ALA A 76 -4.86 1.96 -2.70
CA ALA A 76 -5.50 2.26 -3.98
C ALA A 76 -6.83 2.99 -3.80
N THR A 77 -7.62 2.61 -2.81
CA THR A 77 -8.91 3.24 -2.50
C THR A 77 -8.71 4.68 -2.01
N LEU A 78 -7.78 4.90 -1.08
CA LEU A 78 -7.45 6.23 -0.56
C LEU A 78 -6.91 7.15 -1.66
N TYR A 79 -6.04 6.63 -2.54
CA TYR A 79 -5.55 7.37 -3.69
C TYR A 79 -6.67 7.69 -4.69
N GLY A 80 -7.56 6.74 -4.97
CA GLY A 80 -8.73 6.93 -5.83
C GLY A 80 -9.70 7.99 -5.30
N ILE A 81 -9.99 7.98 -3.99
CA ILE A 81 -10.81 9.01 -3.34
C ILE A 81 -10.14 10.39 -3.46
N GLY A 82 -8.82 10.46 -3.27
CA GLY A 82 -8.06 11.69 -3.48
C GLY A 82 -8.24 12.25 -4.90
N LEU A 83 -8.11 11.40 -5.93
CA LEU A 83 -8.30 11.81 -7.33
C LEU A 83 -9.74 12.26 -7.63
N LEU A 84 -10.74 11.59 -7.06
CA LEU A 84 -12.15 11.99 -7.22
C LEU A 84 -12.42 13.36 -6.59
N LEU A 85 -11.90 13.62 -5.38
CA LEU A 85 -12.02 14.92 -4.72
C LEU A 85 -11.36 16.04 -5.52
N GLU A 86 -10.17 15.80 -6.08
CA GLU A 86 -9.49 16.78 -6.92
C GLU A 86 -10.27 17.11 -8.20
N ASN A 87 -11.03 16.16 -8.75
CA ASN A 87 -11.88 16.37 -9.92
C ASN A 87 -13.24 16.98 -9.58
N SER A 88 -13.78 16.71 -8.40
CA SER A 88 -15.02 17.34 -7.91
C SER A 88 -14.83 18.82 -7.58
N GLU A 89 -13.67 19.24 -7.06
CA GLU A 89 -13.35 20.66 -6.84
C GLU A 89 -13.12 21.44 -8.15
N LYS A 90 -12.92 20.75 -9.29
CA LYS A 90 -12.73 21.40 -10.61
C LYS A 90 -14.05 21.66 -11.35
N LYS A 91 -15.19 21.20 -10.83
CA LYS A 91 -16.51 21.29 -11.47
C LYS A 91 -17.34 22.41 -10.86
#